data_AF-A0AAT9RTB3-F1
#
_entry.id   AF-A0AAT9RTB3-F1
#
_cell.length_a   1.000
_cell.length_b   1.000
_cell.length_c   1.000
_cell.angle_alpha   90.00
_cell.angle_beta   90.00
_cell.angle_gamma   90.00
#
_symmetry.space_group_name_H-M   'P 1'
#
loop_
_entity.id
_entity.type
_entity.pdbx_description
1 polymer ?
#
loop_
_entity_poly.entity_id
_entity_poly.type
_entity_poly.pdbx_seq_one_letter_code
_entity_poly.pdbx_strand_id
1 'polypeptide(L)'
;MPTITAKLDLLTGQQLLASLLDACGGLVTYRAEHLGAHLGIYTRFRAASEHCEDEARSRLVLEGGTAKYLWFRDEEDENIAELHVEIDGVKTPTGNKVIVTATPNTYQPRNAQ
;
A
#
# COMPACT_ATOMS: atom_id res chain seq x y z
N MET A 1 -26.14 22.53 15.42
CA MET A 1 -25.56 21.32 14.80
C MET A 1 -25.34 21.62 13.33
N PRO A 2 -24.11 21.69 12.82
CA PRO A 2 -23.90 21.93 11.40
C PRO A 2 -24.13 20.64 10.62
N THR A 3 -25.10 20.68 9.72
CA THR A 3 -25.39 19.63 8.73
C THR A 3 -24.30 19.65 7.66
N ILE A 4 -23.48 18.60 7.59
CA ILE A 4 -22.51 18.43 6.50
C ILE A 4 -23.29 17.91 5.29
N THR A 5 -23.84 18.82 4.49
CA THR A 5 -24.29 18.55 3.13
C THR A 5 -23.15 18.91 2.18
N ALA A 6 -22.06 18.14 2.24
CA ALA A 6 -21.02 18.22 1.23
C ALA A 6 -21.47 17.38 0.02
N LYS A 7 -21.70 18.06 -1.10
CA LYS A 7 -22.03 17.50 -2.40
C LYS A 7 -21.11 16.32 -2.73
N LEU A 8 -21.70 15.14 -2.85
CA LEU A 8 -21.03 13.88 -3.16
C LEU A 8 -20.76 13.69 -4.66
N ASP A 9 -20.64 14.79 -5.41
CA ASP A 9 -20.48 14.75 -6.86
C ASP A 9 -19.06 15.17 -7.22
N LEU A 10 -18.30 14.22 -7.77
CA LEU A 10 -17.00 14.36 -8.47
C LEU A 10 -15.72 14.44 -7.63
N LEU A 11 -15.64 13.79 -6.46
CA LEU A 11 -14.34 13.54 -5.84
C LEU A 11 -13.72 12.27 -6.42
N THR A 12 -12.47 12.36 -6.90
CA THR A 12 -11.70 11.17 -7.29
C THR A 12 -11.37 10.33 -6.05
N GLY A 13 -11.10 9.03 -6.22
CA GLY A 13 -10.86 8.10 -5.09
C GLY A 13 -9.79 8.58 -4.10
N GLN A 14 -8.83 9.39 -4.56
CA GLN A 14 -7.78 9.99 -3.73
C GLN A 14 -8.27 11.16 -2.86
N GLN A 15 -9.29 11.91 -3.31
CA GLN A 15 -9.87 13.02 -2.55
C GLN A 15 -10.92 12.55 -1.52
N LEU A 16 -11.62 11.46 -1.83
CA LEU A 16 -12.45 10.72 -0.86
C LEU A 16 -11.60 10.18 0.30
N LEU A 17 -10.45 9.56 0.00
CA LEU A 17 -9.54 9.04 1.01
C LEU A 17 -8.99 10.16 1.92
N ALA A 18 -8.58 11.30 1.36
CA ALA A 18 -8.10 12.43 2.13
C ALA A 18 -9.19 13.01 3.07
N SER A 19 -10.44 13.10 2.59
CA SER A 19 -11.56 13.63 3.37
C SER A 19 -12.02 12.64 4.46
N LEU A 20 -11.89 11.33 4.24
CA LEU A 20 -12.17 10.30 5.23
C LEU A 20 -11.13 10.25 6.35
N LEU A 21 -9.85 10.46 6.01
CA LEU A 21 -8.76 10.49 6.98
C LEU A 21 -8.84 11.70 7.91
N ASP A 22 -9.20 12.85 7.35
CA ASP A 22 -9.41 14.08 8.10
C ASP A 22 -10.66 14.00 9.01
N ALA A 23 -11.69 13.24 8.59
CA ALA A 23 -12.91 13.04 9.37
C ALA A 23 -12.81 11.96 10.46
N CYS A 24 -11.90 10.98 10.34
CA CYS A 24 -11.85 9.78 11.18
C CYS A 24 -10.64 9.72 12.14
N GLY A 25 -9.69 10.65 12.02
CA GLY A 25 -8.55 10.76 12.93
C GLY A 25 -7.46 9.69 12.78
N GLY A 26 -7.61 8.70 11.91
CA GLY A 26 -6.62 7.63 11.71
C GLY A 26 -5.45 8.01 10.80
N LEU A 27 -4.30 7.34 10.98
CA LEU A 27 -3.13 7.47 10.12
C LEU A 27 -3.10 6.33 9.09
N VAL A 28 -3.05 6.65 7.79
CA VAL A 28 -2.72 5.63 6.78
C VAL A 28 -1.24 5.33 6.84
N THR A 29 -0.95 4.04 6.91
CA THR A 29 0.39 3.51 6.75
C THR A 29 0.42 2.51 5.61
N TYR A 30 1.60 2.35 5.04
CA TYR A 30 1.88 1.44 3.93
C TYR A 30 2.97 0.50 4.40
N ARG A 31 2.64 -0.77 4.47
CA ARG A 31 3.53 -1.82 4.95
C ARG A 31 4.16 -2.54 3.77
N ALA A 32 5.47 -2.43 3.64
CA ALA A 32 6.23 -3.22 2.67
C ALA A 32 6.47 -4.62 3.24
N GLU A 33 6.25 -5.64 2.42
CA GLU A 33 6.46 -7.04 2.76
C GLU A 33 7.11 -7.81 1.63
N HIS A 34 7.78 -8.91 1.98
CA HIS A 34 8.23 -9.93 1.04
C HIS A 34 7.87 -11.32 1.56
N LEU A 35 7.03 -12.07 0.84
CA LEU A 35 6.55 -13.40 1.24
C LEU A 35 6.02 -13.45 2.69
N GLY A 36 5.33 -12.37 3.10
CA GLY A 36 4.79 -12.20 4.45
C GLY A 36 5.79 -11.73 5.51
N ALA A 37 7.08 -11.59 5.17
CA ALA A 37 8.08 -10.99 6.06
C ALA A 37 7.99 -9.46 5.99
N HIS A 38 7.94 -8.82 7.15
CA HIS A 38 7.86 -7.37 7.27
C HIS A 38 9.19 -6.69 6.90
N LEU A 39 9.16 -5.81 5.90
CA LEU A 39 10.33 -5.02 5.48
C LEU A 39 10.34 -3.63 6.13
N GLY A 40 9.18 -2.99 6.25
CA GLY A 40 9.05 -1.66 6.86
C GLY A 40 7.65 -1.06 6.79
N ILE A 41 7.42 -0.01 7.59
CA ILE A 41 6.17 0.78 7.62
C ILE A 41 6.46 2.21 7.16
N TYR A 42 5.64 2.71 6.26
CA TYR A 42 5.78 4.02 5.63
C TYR A 42 4.49 4.82 5.73
N THR A 43 4.59 6.15 5.63
CA THR A 43 3.43 7.04 5.53
C THR A 43 3.09 7.39 4.07
N ARG A 44 3.88 6.89 3.11
CA ARG A 44 3.68 7.09 1.66
C ARG A 44 3.81 5.77 0.92
N PHE A 45 2.85 5.48 0.04
CA PHE A 45 2.89 4.30 -0.83
C PHE A 45 4.21 4.22 -1.61
N ARG A 46 4.63 5.35 -2.20
CA ARG A 46 5.85 5.41 -3.01
C ARG A 46 7.11 4.96 -2.28
N ALA A 47 7.25 5.30 -1.00
CA ALA A 47 8.42 4.88 -0.22
C ALA A 47 8.39 3.37 0.08
N ALA A 48 7.20 2.82 0.34
CA ALA A 48 7.03 1.39 0.51
C ALA A 48 7.32 0.63 -0.80
N SER A 49 6.84 1.14 -1.93
CA SER A 49 7.08 0.53 -3.24
C SER A 49 8.56 0.60 -3.64
N GLU A 50 9.24 1.72 -3.39
CA GLU A 50 10.68 1.85 -3.66
C GLU A 50 11.50 0.84 -2.84
N HIS A 51 11.16 0.60 -1.56
CA HIS A 51 11.82 -0.45 -0.76
C HIS A 51 11.57 -1.85 -1.33
N CYS A 52 10.32 -2.16 -1.71
CA CYS A 52 10.01 -3.44 -2.36
C CYS A 52 10.74 -3.63 -3.69
N GLU A 53 10.88 -2.58 -4.50
CA GLU A 53 11.64 -2.62 -5.75
C GLU A 53 13.14 -2.80 -5.52
N ASP A 54 13.70 -2.14 -4.51
CA ASP A 54 15.10 -2.34 -4.11
C ASP A 54 15.35 -3.75 -3.58
N GLU A 55 14.43 -4.29 -2.78
CA GLU A 55 14.47 -5.67 -2.28
C GLU A 55 14.34 -6.69 -3.43
N ALA A 56 13.46 -6.44 -4.40
CA ALA A 56 13.37 -7.24 -5.61
C ALA A 56 14.66 -7.15 -6.43
N ARG A 57 15.19 -5.93 -6.63
CA ARG A 57 16.40 -5.70 -7.42
C ARG A 57 17.61 -6.42 -6.83
N SER A 58 17.81 -6.34 -5.52
CA SER A 58 18.94 -6.98 -4.83
C SER A 58 18.97 -8.50 -5.06
N ARG A 59 17.80 -9.12 -5.21
CA ARG A 59 17.64 -10.55 -5.49
C ARG A 59 17.77 -10.87 -6.98
N LEU A 60 17.28 -9.99 -7.85
CA LEU A 60 17.30 -10.16 -9.31
C LEU A 60 18.65 -9.83 -9.96
N VAL A 61 19.57 -9.14 -9.28
CA VAL A 61 20.94 -8.88 -9.79
C VAL A 61 21.66 -10.16 -10.23
N LEU A 62 21.23 -11.33 -9.74
CA LEU A 62 21.75 -12.64 -10.14
C LEU A 62 21.30 -13.10 -11.55
N GLU A 63 20.26 -12.50 -12.14
CA GLU A 63 19.63 -13.00 -13.37
C GLU A 63 20.00 -12.23 -14.65
N GLY A 64 20.82 -11.18 -14.57
CA GLY A 64 21.51 -10.57 -15.72
C GLY A 64 20.65 -9.87 -16.79
N GLY A 65 19.32 -9.82 -16.61
CA GLY A 65 18.37 -9.19 -17.54
C GLY A 65 17.95 -7.77 -17.17
N THR A 66 17.37 -7.03 -18.13
CA THR A 66 16.71 -5.74 -17.85
C THR A 66 15.28 -5.98 -17.38
N ALA A 67 15.04 -5.93 -16.07
CA ALA A 67 13.72 -6.12 -15.49
C ALA A 67 12.89 -4.83 -15.50
N LYS A 68 11.60 -4.92 -15.85
CA LYS A 68 10.61 -3.86 -15.58
C LYS A 68 9.82 -4.20 -14.33
N TYR A 69 9.57 -3.21 -13.48
CA TYR A 69 8.76 -3.35 -12.27
C TYR A 69 7.32 -2.93 -12.55
N LEU A 70 6.37 -3.81 -12.26
CA LEU A 70 4.95 -3.63 -12.54
C LEU A 70 4.15 -3.88 -11.27
N TRP A 71 3.35 -2.91 -10.84
CA TRP A 71 2.50 -3.02 -9.67
C TRP A 71 1.08 -3.38 -10.06
N PHE A 72 0.56 -4.45 -9.46
CA PHE A 72 -0.81 -4.91 -9.64
C PHE A 72 -1.54 -4.81 -8.31
N ARG A 73 -2.78 -4.33 -8.32
CA ARG A 73 -3.65 -4.43 -7.14
C ARG A 73 -4.33 -5.79 -7.17
N ASP A 74 -4.48 -6.37 -5.99
CA ASP A 74 -5.24 -7.59 -5.82
C ASP A 74 -6.73 -7.29 -6.06
N GLU A 75 -7.41 -8.18 -6.80
CA GLU A 75 -8.84 -8.03 -7.13
C GLU A 75 -9.74 -8.40 -5.94
N GLU A 76 -9.27 -9.27 -5.04
CA GLU A 76 -9.97 -9.71 -3.84
C GLU A 76 -9.73 -8.73 -2.67
N ASP A 77 -8.55 -8.10 -2.59
CA ASP A 77 -8.21 -7.08 -1.59
C ASP A 77 -7.50 -5.86 -2.20
N GLU A 78 -8.27 -4.79 -2.45
CA GLU A 78 -7.76 -3.54 -3.02
C GLU A 78 -6.70 -2.83 -2.17
N ASN A 79 -6.51 -3.24 -0.92
CA ASN A 79 -5.48 -2.71 -0.02
C ASN A 79 -4.12 -3.35 -0.25
N ILE A 80 -4.03 -4.40 -1.06
CA ILE A 80 -2.79 -5.10 -1.38
C ILE A 80 -2.37 -4.76 -2.80
N ALA A 81 -1.16 -4.21 -2.94
CA ALA A 81 -0.48 -4.09 -4.22
C ALA A 81 0.70 -5.07 -4.25
N GLU A 82 0.79 -5.91 -5.27
CA GLU A 82 1.87 -6.87 -5.48
C GLU A 82 2.80 -6.41 -6.62
N LEU A 83 4.09 -6.55 -6.39
CA LEU A 83 5.12 -6.25 -7.38
C LEU A 83 5.40 -7.50 -8.23
N HIS A 84 5.27 -7.31 -9.53
CA HIS A 84 5.68 -8.26 -10.56
C HIS A 84 6.86 -7.69 -11.32
N VAL A 85 7.73 -8.58 -11.78
CA VAL A 85 8.82 -8.22 -12.69
C VAL A 85 8.55 -8.79 -14.07
N GLU A 86 8.84 -8.01 -15.10
CA GLU A 86 8.81 -8.45 -16.49
C GLU A 86 10.24 -8.56 -17.02
N ILE A 87 10.64 -9.76 -17.40
CA ILE A 87 11.93 -10.07 -18.03
C ILE A 87 11.62 -10.77 -19.36
N ASP A 88 12.13 -10.23 -20.47
CA ASP A 88 11.88 -10.76 -21.83
C ASP A 88 10.39 -10.99 -22.15
N GLY A 89 9.52 -10.13 -21.62
CA GLY A 89 8.06 -10.19 -21.82
C GLY A 89 7.34 -11.19 -20.91
N VAL A 90 8.06 -11.94 -20.08
CA VAL A 90 7.47 -12.84 -19.09
C VAL A 90 7.29 -12.10 -17.77
N LYS A 91 6.05 -12.03 -17.28
CA LYS A 91 5.71 -11.45 -15.99
C LYS A 91 5.77 -12.50 -14.90
N THR A 92 6.42 -12.19 -13.79
CA THR A 92 6.56 -13.11 -12.65
C THR A 92 6.35 -12.35 -11.34
N PRO A 93 5.52 -12.88 -10.43
CA PRO A 93 5.35 -12.29 -9.12
C PRO A 93 6.65 -12.35 -8.34
N THR A 94 7.03 -11.26 -7.68
CA THR A 94 8.26 -11.22 -6.87
C THR A 94 8.04 -11.66 -5.43
N GLY A 95 6.77 -11.79 -5.00
CA GLY A 95 6.38 -11.96 -3.60
C GLY A 95 6.49 -10.68 -2.76
N ASN A 96 6.92 -9.55 -3.34
CA ASN A 96 6.90 -8.26 -2.66
C ASN A 96 5.51 -7.62 -2.74
N LYS A 97 5.03 -7.11 -1.61
CA LYS A 97 3.70 -6.51 -1.48
C LYS A 97 3.76 -5.20 -0.70
N VAL A 98 2.90 -4.26 -1.05
CA VAL A 98 2.58 -3.09 -0.24
C VAL A 98 1.16 -3.24 0.25
N ILE A 99 0.99 -3.29 1.57
CA ILE A 99 -0.31 -3.41 2.24
C ILE A 99 -0.68 -2.04 2.81
N VAL A 100 -1.84 -1.53 2.44
CA VAL A 100 -2.40 -0.30 2.98
C VAL A 100 -3.10 -0.61 4.29
N THR A 101 -2.79 0.12 5.35
CA THR A 101 -3.41 -0.06 6.67
C THR A 101 -3.82 1.29 7.24
N ALA A 102 -5.11 1.45 7.52
CA ALA A 102 -5.62 2.55 8.31
C ALA A 102 -5.43 2.22 9.80
N THR A 103 -4.56 2.95 10.49
CA THR A 103 -4.38 2.80 11.94
C THR A 103 -5.37 3.73 12.64
N PRO A 104 -6.32 3.21 13.43
CA PRO A 104 -7.18 4.05 14.26
C PRO A 104 -6.35 4.78 15.31
N ASN A 105 -6.67 6.05 15.57
CA ASN A 105 -5.97 6.87 16.57
C ASN A 105 -6.54 6.71 17.99
N THR A 106 -7.44 5.75 18.21
CA THR A 106 -8.10 5.56 19.49
C THR A 106 -7.38 4.51 20.32
N TYR A 107 -6.91 4.91 21.49
CA TYR A 107 -6.42 3.99 22.51
C TYR A 107 -7.61 3.25 23.14
N GLN A 108 -7.64 1.93 23.04
CA GLN A 108 -8.56 1.09 23.82
C GLN A 108 -7.79 0.47 24.99
N PRO A 109 -7.97 0.96 26.24
CA PRO A 109 -7.41 0.29 27.39
C PRO A 109 -8.03 -1.10 27.55
N ARG A 110 -7.21 -2.07 27.96
CA ARG A 110 -7.58 -3.49 28.13
C ARG A 110 -8.75 -3.74 29.09
N ASN A 111 -9.22 -2.72 29.82
CA ASN A 111 -10.19 -2.83 30.92
C ASN A 111 -11.42 -1.90 30.78
N ALA A 112 -11.91 -1.62 29.57
CA ALA A 112 -13.23 -1.01 29.43
C ALA A 112 -14.29 -2.11 29.61
N GLN A 113 -14.82 -2.24 30.82
CA GLN A 113 -16.06 -2.97 31.11
C GLN A 113 -17.28 -2.16 30.65
#